data_AF-A0AAV4UCN1-F1
#
_entry.id   AF-A0AAV4UCN1-F1
#
_cell.length_a   1.000
_cell.length_b   1.000
_cell.length_c   1.000
_cell.angle_alpha   90.00
_cell.angle_beta   90.00
_cell.angle_gamma   90.00
#
_symmetry.space_group_name_H-M   'P 1'
#
loop_
_entity.id
_entity.type
_entity.pdbx_description
1 polymer ?
#
loop_
_entity_poly.entity_id
_entity_poly.type
_entity_poly.pdbx_seq_one_letter_code
_entity_poly.pdbx_strand_id
1 'polypeptide(L)'
;MGRKTCALSVRTNQDISSPIPLGILFKLDSSVTCPSCQLEWCFNCHAPWHGALSCKQFRKGDRLLRTWARERTHGQLNAQKCPNCKIYIERTTGCDHMHCTRCKTDFCYKCGERFRYLKFFGDHYSKLSIFGCKYRFKADQPIQRKVIRGAIFGGKLIAAPVIGALALCAGALAVGISLFALPVYGGIRLYRHCEGRQTTKIVRRHPPTYHIPNISLHLSHSFP
;
A
#
# COMPACT_ATOMS: atom_id res chain seq x y z
N MET A 1 35.81 -6.36 -10.66
CA MET A 1 35.32 -6.99 -9.42
C MET A 1 36.17 -8.22 -9.14
N GLY A 2 37.20 -8.10 -8.29
CA GLY A 2 38.16 -9.17 -8.03
C GLY A 2 37.54 -10.33 -7.27
N ARG A 3 37.79 -11.57 -7.72
CA ARG A 3 37.47 -12.78 -6.97
C ARG A 3 38.40 -12.82 -5.76
N LYS A 4 37.90 -12.47 -4.58
CA LYS A 4 38.61 -12.67 -3.32
C LYS A 4 38.69 -14.17 -3.06
N THR A 5 39.89 -14.74 -3.12
CA THR A 5 40.16 -16.11 -2.66
C THR A 5 40.16 -16.09 -1.13
N CYS A 6 39.06 -16.56 -0.52
CA CYS A 6 38.99 -16.68 0.93
C CYS A 6 39.77 -17.93 1.36
N ALA A 7 40.84 -17.76 2.15
CA ALA A 7 41.48 -18.85 2.85
C ALA A 7 40.46 -19.47 3.83
N LEU A 8 40.11 -20.73 3.59
CA LEU A 8 39.17 -21.49 4.43
C LEU A 8 39.96 -22.08 5.61
N SER A 9 39.60 -21.72 6.84
CA SER A 9 40.11 -22.41 8.02
C SER A 9 39.18 -23.60 8.28
N VAL A 10 39.70 -24.80 8.05
CA VAL A 10 39.02 -26.06 8.38
C VAL A 10 39.29 -26.33 9.85
N ARG A 11 38.26 -26.34 10.70
CA ARG A 11 38.42 -26.80 12.09
C ARG A 11 38.10 -28.30 12.10
N THR A 12 39.12 -29.11 12.28
CA THR A 12 38.96 -30.50 12.72
C THR A 12 38.77 -30.48 14.23
N ASN A 13 37.68 -31.07 14.71
CA ASN A 13 37.35 -31.08 16.13
C ASN A 13 38.32 -32.00 16.88
N GLN A 14 39.41 -31.42 17.41
CA GLN A 14 40.40 -32.10 18.25
C GLN A 14 40.44 -31.55 19.68
N ASP A 15 39.45 -30.72 20.06
CA ASP A 15 39.33 -30.11 21.39
C ASP A 15 37.97 -30.45 22.04
N ILE A 16 37.66 -31.75 22.19
CA ILE A 16 36.71 -32.22 23.22
C ILE A 16 37.44 -33.28 24.03
N SER A 17 38.29 -32.81 24.94
CA SER A 17 38.77 -33.59 26.09
C SER A 17 37.61 -33.75 27.09
N SER A 18 36.72 -34.70 26.84
CA SER A 18 35.86 -35.26 27.89
C SER A 18 35.55 -36.73 27.56
N PRO A 19 35.82 -37.67 28.49
CA PRO A 19 35.58 -39.09 28.28
C PRO A 19 34.09 -39.40 28.44
N ILE A 20 33.45 -39.95 27.41
CA ILE A 20 32.12 -40.58 27.52
C ILE A 20 32.22 -41.97 26.87
N PRO A 21 31.75 -43.04 27.54
CA PRO A 21 32.12 -44.41 27.21
C PRO A 21 31.42 -44.94 25.95
N LEU A 22 32.18 -45.73 25.20
CA LEU A 22 31.84 -46.85 24.30
C LEU A 22 30.40 -46.90 23.74
N GLY A 23 30.27 -46.60 22.43
CA GLY A 23 29.15 -47.16 21.65
C GLY A 23 28.69 -46.39 20.40
N ILE A 24 29.15 -45.17 20.15
CA ILE A 24 28.69 -44.38 18.99
C ILE A 24 29.90 -43.82 18.24
N LEU A 25 30.21 -44.41 17.09
CA LEU A 25 31.09 -43.83 16.08
C LEU A 25 30.45 -42.53 15.56
N PHE A 26 30.62 -41.43 16.28
CA PHE A 26 30.35 -40.10 15.73
C PHE A 26 31.39 -39.85 14.64
N LYS A 27 30.97 -39.99 13.39
CA LYS A 27 31.75 -39.60 12.22
C LYS A 27 32.11 -38.12 12.38
N LEU A 28 33.40 -37.81 12.53
CA LEU A 28 33.89 -36.43 12.58
C LEU A 28 33.62 -35.78 11.22
N ASP A 29 32.47 -35.11 11.09
CA ASP A 29 32.20 -34.22 9.97
C ASP A 29 33.02 -32.93 10.21
N SER A 30 33.87 -32.53 9.26
CA SER A 30 34.69 -31.31 9.41
C SER A 30 33.83 -30.06 9.18
N SER A 31 33.87 -29.11 10.11
CA SER A 31 33.25 -27.79 9.94
C SER A 31 34.25 -26.80 9.36
N VAL A 32 33.75 -25.92 8.50
CA VAL A 32 34.54 -24.86 7.88
C VAL A 32 33.91 -23.53 8.21
N THR A 33 34.70 -22.61 8.76
CA THR A 33 34.24 -21.26 9.09
C THR A 33 34.84 -20.26 8.13
N CYS A 34 34.02 -19.41 7.52
CA CYS A 34 34.52 -18.29 6.73
C CYS A 34 35.00 -17.15 7.65
N PRO A 35 36.26 -16.66 7.51
CA PRO A 35 36.76 -15.59 8.36
C PRO A 35 36.09 -14.23 8.08
N SER A 36 35.55 -14.02 6.88
CA SER A 36 34.94 -12.73 6.50
C SER A 36 33.47 -12.59 6.88
N CYS A 37 32.70 -13.68 6.87
CA CYS A 37 31.27 -13.66 7.17
C CYS A 37 30.88 -14.48 8.42
N GLN A 38 31.86 -15.12 9.08
CA GLN A 38 31.68 -15.99 10.25
C GLN A 38 30.64 -17.11 10.05
N LEU A 39 30.30 -17.43 8.79
CA LEU A 39 29.40 -18.51 8.46
C LEU A 39 30.13 -19.84 8.64
N GLU A 40 29.50 -20.76 9.38
CA GLU A 40 29.98 -22.12 9.58
C GLU A 40 29.12 -23.12 8.79
N TRP A 41 29.77 -23.97 7.99
CA TRP A 41 29.10 -25.00 7.20
C TRP A 41 29.86 -26.33 7.23
N CYS A 42 29.15 -27.41 6.92
CA CYS A 42 29.74 -28.74 6.78
C CYS A 42 30.44 -28.88 5.41
N PHE A 43 31.71 -29.29 5.41
CA PHE A 43 32.48 -29.49 4.17
C PHE A 43 31.86 -30.56 3.25
N ASN A 44 31.30 -31.63 3.82
CA ASN A 44 30.82 -32.78 3.04
C ASN A 44 29.49 -32.52 2.32
N CYS A 45 28.58 -31.77 2.95
CA CYS A 45 27.22 -31.56 2.43
C CYS A 45 26.91 -30.12 2.02
N HIS A 46 27.82 -29.17 2.28
CA HIS A 46 27.66 -27.74 2.03
C HIS A 46 26.41 -27.12 2.69
N ALA A 47 25.86 -27.78 3.70
CA ALA A 47 24.76 -27.27 4.50
C ALA A 47 25.29 -26.50 5.73
N PRO A 48 24.46 -25.66 6.37
CA PRO A 48 24.82 -25.07 7.66
C PRO A 48 25.31 -26.14 8.63
N TRP A 49 26.28 -25.76 9.47
CA TRP A 49 26.86 -26.69 10.42
C TRP A 49 25.79 -27.33 11.32
N HIS A 50 25.79 -28.66 11.39
CA HIS A 50 24.74 -29.46 12.02
C HIS A 50 25.22 -30.28 13.23
N GLY A 51 26.41 -29.96 13.76
CA GLY A 51 26.94 -30.49 15.01
C GLY A 51 26.94 -32.02 15.09
N ALA A 52 26.17 -32.56 16.03
CA ALA A 52 26.10 -34.01 16.30
C ALA A 52 25.29 -34.84 15.29
N LEU A 53 24.59 -34.20 14.34
CA LEU A 53 23.84 -34.93 13.30
C LEU A 53 24.79 -35.35 12.17
N SER A 54 24.64 -36.57 11.66
CA SER A 54 25.32 -36.94 10.41
C SER A 54 24.72 -36.20 9.22
N CYS A 55 25.52 -35.96 8.17
CA CYS A 55 25.05 -35.39 6.90
C CYS A 55 23.76 -36.06 6.36
N LYS A 56 23.63 -37.39 6.49
CA LYS A 56 22.45 -38.15 6.04
C LYS A 56 21.21 -37.85 6.89
N GLN A 57 21.36 -37.77 8.21
CA GLN A 57 20.27 -37.43 9.13
C GLN A 57 19.82 -35.99 8.92
N PHE A 58 20.76 -35.05 8.79
CA PHE A 58 20.44 -33.65 8.51
C PHE A 58 19.61 -33.50 7.22
N ARG A 59 20.08 -34.09 6.11
CA ARG A 59 19.33 -34.08 4.83
C ARG A 59 17.94 -34.71 4.94
N LYS A 60 17.80 -35.79 5.73
CA LYS A 60 16.50 -36.43 5.98
C LYS A 60 15.58 -35.50 6.75
N GLY A 61 16.07 -34.87 7.82
CA GLY A 61 15.33 -33.87 8.61
C GLY A 61 14.88 -32.67 7.77
N ASP A 62 15.79 -32.11 6.98
CA ASP A 62 15.49 -31.00 6.05
C ASP A 62 14.39 -31.35 5.05
N ARG A 63 14.43 -32.58 4.52
CA ARG A 63 13.38 -33.07 3.62
C ARG A 63 12.04 -33.18 4.34
N LEU A 64 12.01 -33.75 5.55
CA LEU A 64 10.80 -33.90 6.35
C LEU A 64 10.17 -32.53 6.68
N LEU A 65 10.98 -31.57 7.13
CA LEU A 65 10.51 -30.21 7.39
C LEU A 65 9.89 -29.56 6.15
N ARG A 66 10.52 -29.71 4.98
CA ARG A 66 9.99 -29.17 3.72
C ARG A 66 8.69 -29.84 3.28
N THR A 67 8.55 -31.14 3.52
CA THR A 67 7.32 -31.89 3.22
C THR A 67 6.20 -31.46 4.16
N TRP A 68 6.44 -31.49 5.48
CA TRP A 68 5.49 -31.05 6.49
C TRP A 68 5.03 -29.60 6.25
N ALA A 69 5.95 -28.68 5.94
CA ALA A 69 5.61 -27.29 5.67
C ALA A 69 4.71 -27.10 4.43
N ARG A 70 4.78 -28.01 3.45
CA ARG A 70 3.94 -27.99 2.23
C ARG A 70 2.61 -28.72 2.41
N GLU A 71 2.53 -29.58 3.42
CA GLU A 71 1.31 -30.29 3.76
C GLU A 71 0.22 -29.31 4.20
N ARG A 72 -1.04 -29.70 3.96
CA ARG A 72 -2.19 -28.86 4.29
C ARG A 72 -3.01 -29.48 5.41
N THR A 73 -2.85 -28.97 6.61
CA THR A 73 -3.74 -29.28 7.72
C THR A 73 -4.83 -28.20 7.79
N HIS A 74 -6.11 -28.60 7.96
CA HIS A 74 -7.27 -27.69 7.97
C HIS A 74 -7.40 -26.78 6.72
N GLY A 75 -6.99 -27.27 5.54
CA GLY A 75 -7.11 -26.55 4.28
C GLY A 75 -6.10 -25.41 4.06
N GLN A 76 -5.09 -25.27 4.91
CA GLN A 76 -4.01 -24.28 4.78
C GLN A 76 -2.64 -24.92 4.97
N LEU A 77 -1.57 -24.28 4.48
CA LEU A 77 -0.21 -24.78 4.64
C LEU A 77 0.21 -24.74 6.12
N ASN A 78 0.92 -25.78 6.56
CA ASN A 78 1.41 -25.88 7.94
C ASN A 78 2.45 -24.80 8.28
N ALA A 79 3.29 -24.43 7.31
CA ALA A 79 4.21 -23.30 7.46
C ALA A 79 4.34 -22.51 6.15
N GLN A 80 4.37 -21.18 6.27
CA GLN A 80 4.53 -20.28 5.13
C GLN A 80 5.96 -19.75 5.06
N LYS A 81 6.50 -19.61 3.84
CA LYS A 81 7.81 -18.97 3.65
C LYS A 81 7.70 -17.46 3.71
N CYS A 82 8.62 -16.82 4.42
CA CYS A 82 8.81 -15.38 4.34
C CYS A 82 9.21 -14.99 2.91
N PRO A 83 8.60 -13.95 2.30
CA PRO A 83 8.93 -13.53 0.94
C PRO A 83 10.36 -12.97 0.80
N ASN A 84 10.92 -12.42 1.87
CA ASN A 84 12.25 -11.80 1.89
C ASN A 84 13.35 -12.83 2.22
N CYS A 85 13.40 -13.32 3.47
CA CYS A 85 14.45 -14.23 3.94
C CYS A 85 14.18 -15.73 3.70
N LYS A 86 13.03 -16.10 3.13
CA LYS A 86 12.64 -17.49 2.78
C LYS A 86 12.58 -18.50 3.93
N ILE A 87 12.72 -18.08 5.18
CA ILE A 87 12.52 -18.94 6.35
C ILE A 87 11.06 -19.41 6.43
N TYR A 88 10.86 -20.63 6.93
CA TYR A 88 9.53 -21.15 7.24
C TYR A 88 9.04 -20.59 8.57
N ILE A 89 7.81 -20.10 8.58
CA ILE A 89 7.15 -19.55 9.76
C ILE A 89 5.84 -20.31 9.90
N GLU A 90 5.62 -20.90 11.06
CA GLU A 90 4.36 -21.54 11.45
C GLU A 90 3.41 -20.49 12.04
N ARG A 91 2.11 -20.66 11.82
CA ARG A 91 1.09 -19.79 12.41
C ARG A 91 0.61 -20.34 13.74
N THR A 92 0.66 -19.53 14.79
CA THR A 92 0.18 -19.91 16.12
C THR A 92 -1.36 -19.89 16.19
N THR A 93 -2.04 -18.76 15.93
CA THR A 93 -3.52 -18.67 15.84
C THR A 93 -4.01 -17.34 15.21
N GLY A 94 -5.28 -17.32 14.74
CA GLY A 94 -6.13 -16.11 14.65
C GLY A 94 -5.96 -15.15 13.47
N CYS A 95 -4.73 -14.78 13.07
CA CYS A 95 -4.51 -13.70 12.09
C CYS A 95 -3.72 -14.15 10.85
N ASP A 96 -4.14 -13.66 9.67
CA ASP A 96 -3.39 -13.86 8.41
C ASP A 96 -2.20 -12.88 8.27
N HIS A 97 -2.11 -11.84 9.11
CA HIS A 97 -0.99 -10.89 9.15
C HIS A 97 0.16 -11.47 9.97
N MET A 98 1.29 -11.74 9.34
CA MET A 98 2.48 -12.21 10.06
C MET A 98 3.65 -11.26 9.90
N HIS A 99 4.38 -11.08 11.00
CA HIS A 99 5.62 -10.33 11.07
C HIS A 99 6.81 -11.29 11.15
N CYS A 100 7.76 -11.17 10.22
CA CYS A 100 8.95 -12.01 10.26
C CYS A 100 9.97 -11.50 11.29
N THR A 101 10.30 -12.30 12.30
CA THR A 101 11.25 -11.92 13.37
C THR A 101 12.68 -11.67 12.87
N ARG A 102 13.10 -12.32 11.78
CA ARG A 102 14.46 -12.19 11.25
C ARG A 102 14.67 -10.97 10.36
N CYS A 103 13.73 -10.71 9.45
CA CYS A 103 13.86 -9.63 8.45
C CYS A 103 12.84 -8.50 8.63
N LYS A 104 12.05 -8.53 9.71
CA LYS A 104 11.03 -7.54 10.09
C LYS A 104 10.03 -7.19 8.99
N THR A 105 9.83 -8.11 8.05
CA THR A 105 8.93 -7.92 6.91
C THR A 105 7.55 -8.46 7.25
N ASP A 106 6.52 -7.63 7.06
CA ASP A 106 5.12 -8.04 7.18
C ASP A 106 4.64 -8.72 5.90
N PHE A 107 4.00 -9.88 6.06
CA PHE A 107 3.48 -10.66 4.94
C PHE A 107 2.21 -11.42 5.31
N CYS A 108 1.43 -11.77 4.29
CA CYS A 108 0.18 -12.50 4.47
C CYS A 108 0.45 -14.01 4.50
N TYR A 109 0.05 -14.68 5.57
CA TYR A 109 0.25 -16.13 5.75
C TYR A 109 -0.41 -16.96 4.65
N LYS A 110 -1.62 -16.58 4.20
CA LYS A 110 -2.37 -17.35 3.20
C LYS A 110 -1.72 -17.35 1.83
N CYS A 111 -1.21 -16.20 1.38
CA CYS A 111 -0.70 -16.06 0.01
C CYS A 111 0.83 -16.02 -0.06
N GLY A 112 1.53 -15.78 1.05
CA GLY A 112 2.97 -15.64 1.11
C GLY A 112 3.52 -14.33 0.53
N GLU A 113 2.66 -13.39 0.15
CA GLU A 113 3.06 -12.11 -0.43
C GLU A 113 3.27 -11.06 0.66
N ARG A 114 4.22 -10.15 0.42
CA ARG A 114 4.51 -9.02 1.31
C ARG A 114 3.38 -7.99 1.25
N PHE A 115 3.04 -7.39 2.40
CA PHE A 115 2.12 -6.25 2.41
C PHE A 115 2.78 -5.04 1.73
N ARG A 116 2.09 -4.47 0.73
CA ARG A 116 2.51 -3.24 0.05
C ARG A 116 1.43 -2.20 0.27
N TYR A 117 1.75 -1.13 0.98
CA TYR A 117 0.84 -0.02 1.17
C TYR A 117 0.99 0.96 0.00
N LEU A 118 0.20 0.77 -1.06
CA LEU A 118 0.07 1.76 -2.12
C LEU A 118 -1.38 2.21 -2.18
N LYS A 119 -1.61 3.50 -1.90
CA LYS A 119 -2.94 4.14 -1.88
C LYS A 119 -3.78 3.85 -3.14
N PHE A 120 -3.11 3.64 -4.28
CA PHE A 120 -3.77 3.36 -5.56
C PHE A 120 -4.23 1.89 -5.73
N PHE A 121 -3.46 0.94 -5.19
CA PHE A 121 -3.66 -0.50 -5.42
C PHE A 121 -4.53 -1.18 -4.34
N GLY A 122 -4.83 -0.45 -3.26
CA GLY A 122 -5.74 -0.87 -2.19
C GLY A 122 -5.09 -1.81 -1.17
N ASP A 123 -5.87 -2.17 -0.15
CA ASP A 123 -5.42 -3.05 0.94
C ASP A 123 -5.47 -4.52 0.53
N HIS A 124 -4.52 -5.29 1.03
CA HIS A 124 -4.36 -6.71 0.70
C HIS A 124 -5.57 -7.60 1.10
N TYR A 125 -6.39 -7.15 2.06
CA TYR A 125 -7.58 -7.84 2.54
C TYR A 125 -8.80 -7.69 1.62
N SER A 126 -8.86 -6.60 0.86
CA SER A 126 -10.01 -6.32 0.00
C SER A 126 -10.08 -7.31 -1.17
N LYS A 127 -11.29 -7.76 -1.54
CA LYS A 127 -11.48 -8.77 -2.60
C LYS A 127 -11.05 -8.25 -3.99
N LEU A 128 -11.23 -6.95 -4.23
CA LEU A 128 -11.03 -6.29 -5.52
C LEU A 128 -9.70 -5.52 -5.63
N SER A 129 -8.81 -5.63 -4.64
CA SER A 129 -7.45 -5.09 -4.78
C SER A 129 -6.67 -5.85 -5.85
N ILE A 130 -5.94 -5.09 -6.66
CA ILE A 130 -5.12 -5.59 -7.76
C ILE A 130 -4.02 -6.53 -7.23
N PHE A 131 -3.37 -6.13 -6.13
CA PHE A 131 -2.35 -6.93 -5.42
C PHE A 131 -2.90 -7.59 -4.14
N GLY A 132 -4.19 -7.90 -4.13
CA GLY A 132 -4.85 -8.57 -3.01
C GLY A 132 -4.49 -10.03 -2.82
N CYS A 133 -4.87 -10.58 -1.67
CA CYS A 133 -4.65 -11.99 -1.34
C CYS A 133 -5.21 -12.91 -2.43
N LYS A 134 -4.36 -13.83 -2.94
CA LYS A 134 -4.71 -14.80 -3.98
C LYS A 134 -5.90 -15.68 -3.57
N TYR A 135 -5.98 -16.08 -2.30
CA TYR A 135 -6.93 -17.08 -1.82
C TYR A 135 -8.25 -16.49 -1.29
N ARG A 136 -8.41 -15.16 -1.27
CA ARG A 136 -9.66 -14.51 -0.81
C ARG A 136 -10.70 -14.31 -1.92
N PHE A 137 -10.30 -14.25 -3.19
CA PHE A 137 -11.19 -13.98 -4.31
C PHE A 137 -11.11 -15.10 -5.36
N LYS A 138 -12.22 -15.82 -5.57
CA LYS A 138 -12.37 -16.95 -6.51
C LYS A 138 -11.18 -17.91 -6.44
N ALA A 139 -10.98 -18.55 -5.27
CA ALA A 139 -9.80 -19.39 -4.95
C ALA A 139 -9.55 -20.50 -5.99
N ASP A 140 -10.65 -21.10 -6.43
CA ASP A 140 -10.86 -22.20 -7.35
C ASP A 140 -10.64 -21.85 -8.83
N GLN A 141 -10.97 -20.63 -9.26
CA GLN A 141 -10.90 -20.22 -10.68
C GLN A 141 -9.77 -19.20 -10.94
N PRO A 142 -8.55 -19.65 -11.27
CA PRO A 142 -7.39 -18.77 -11.42
C PRO A 142 -7.48 -17.83 -12.63
N ILE A 143 -8.12 -18.29 -13.73
CA ILE A 143 -8.25 -17.50 -14.97
C ILE A 143 -9.20 -16.33 -14.73
N GLN A 144 -10.40 -16.58 -14.20
CA GLN A 144 -11.36 -15.51 -13.89
C GLN A 144 -10.78 -14.49 -12.91
N ARG A 145 -10.04 -14.94 -11.89
CA ARG A 145 -9.35 -14.02 -10.97
C ARG A 145 -8.40 -13.08 -11.71
N LYS A 146 -7.56 -13.61 -12.61
CA LYS A 146 -6.60 -12.82 -13.37
C LYS A 146 -7.30 -11.85 -14.30
N VAL A 147 -8.35 -12.29 -15.00
CA VAL A 147 -9.15 -11.44 -15.91
C VAL A 147 -9.80 -10.29 -15.14
N ILE A 148 -10.47 -10.56 -14.01
CA ILE A 148 -11.16 -9.52 -13.23
C ILE A 148 -10.16 -8.52 -12.64
N ARG A 149 -9.04 -8.98 -12.08
CA ARG A 149 -8.00 -8.06 -11.57
C ARG A 149 -7.34 -7.25 -12.69
N GLY A 150 -7.13 -7.88 -13.84
CA GLY A 150 -6.63 -7.20 -15.04
C GLY A 150 -7.60 -6.12 -15.54
N ALA A 151 -8.89 -6.42 -15.57
CA ALA A 151 -9.93 -5.47 -15.97
C ALA A 151 -10.02 -4.27 -15.01
N ILE A 152 -9.93 -4.49 -13.69
CA ILE A 152 -9.91 -3.41 -12.69
C ILE A 152 -8.67 -2.53 -12.85
N PHE A 153 -7.50 -3.14 -13.07
CA PHE A 153 -6.27 -2.39 -13.29
C PHE A 153 -6.33 -1.58 -14.60
N GLY A 154 -6.76 -2.20 -15.70
CA GLY A 154 -6.95 -1.53 -16.98
C GLY A 154 -7.96 -0.40 -16.90
N GLY A 155 -9.11 -0.62 -16.23
CA GLY A 155 -10.12 0.41 -16.01
C GLY A 155 -9.57 1.62 -15.23
N LYS A 156 -8.79 1.39 -14.16
CA LYS A 156 -8.14 2.47 -13.41
C LYS A 156 -7.09 3.22 -14.24
N LEU A 157 -6.31 2.51 -15.06
CA LEU A 157 -5.30 3.11 -15.92
C LEU A 157 -5.91 3.99 -17.03
N ILE A 158 -7.08 3.62 -17.56
CA ILE A 158 -7.80 4.42 -18.57
C ILE A 158 -8.57 5.56 -17.90
N ALA A 159 -9.19 5.33 -16.74
CA ALA A 159 -9.97 6.35 -16.05
C ALA A 159 -9.11 7.53 -15.58
N ALA A 160 -7.89 7.30 -15.09
CA ALA A 160 -7.01 8.35 -14.59
C ALA A 160 -6.72 9.48 -15.62
N PRO A 161 -6.23 9.19 -16.85
CA PRO A 161 -6.00 10.24 -17.85
C PRO A 161 -7.31 10.85 -18.37
N VAL A 162 -8.39 10.08 -18.49
CA VAL A 162 -9.70 10.59 -18.93
C VAL A 162 -10.24 11.61 -17.92
N ILE A 163 -10.21 11.28 -16.63
CA ILE A 163 -10.63 12.20 -15.55
C ILE A 163 -9.72 13.44 -15.54
N GLY A 164 -8.41 13.25 -15.72
CA GLY A 164 -7.45 14.36 -15.84
C GLY A 164 -7.78 15.29 -17.00
N ALA A 165 -8.05 14.76 -18.19
CA ALA A 165 -8.41 15.54 -19.36
C ALA A 165 -9.74 16.29 -19.18
N LEU A 166 -10.77 15.62 -18.65
CA LEU A 166 -12.06 16.25 -18.37
C LEU A 166 -11.94 17.40 -17.37
N ALA A 167 -11.14 17.21 -16.31
CA ALA A 167 -10.88 18.26 -15.32
C ALA A 167 -10.15 19.46 -15.94
N LEU A 168 -9.18 19.23 -16.84
CA LEU A 168 -8.48 20.29 -17.57
C LEU A 168 -9.42 21.07 -18.49
N CYS A 169 -10.26 20.37 -19.26
CA CYS A 169 -11.25 21.00 -20.14
C CYS A 169 -12.25 21.84 -19.35
N ALA A 170 -12.80 21.29 -18.26
CA ALA A 170 -13.72 22.02 -17.39
C ALA A 170 -13.06 23.25 -16.76
N GLY A 171 -11.80 23.13 -16.34
CA GLY A 171 -11.00 24.25 -15.82
C GLY A 171 -10.79 25.35 -16.87
N ALA A 172 -10.43 24.99 -18.11
CA ALA A 172 -10.24 25.95 -19.19
C ALA A 172 -11.53 26.71 -19.55
N LEU A 173 -12.66 26.00 -19.61
CA LEU A 173 -13.97 26.62 -19.85
C LEU A 173 -14.35 27.60 -18.72
N ALA A 174 -14.14 27.21 -17.46
CA ALA A 174 -14.41 28.09 -16.33
C ALA A 174 -13.56 29.37 -16.34
N VAL A 175 -12.28 29.27 -16.70
CA VAL A 175 -11.39 30.43 -16.85
C VAL A 175 -11.84 31.31 -18.01
N GLY A 176 -12.17 30.74 -19.17
CA GLY A 176 -12.66 31.49 -20.33
C GLY A 176 -13.94 32.27 -20.03
N ILE A 177 -14.92 31.60 -19.40
CA ILE A 177 -16.18 32.24 -18.98
C ILE A 177 -15.91 33.37 -17.98
N SER A 178 -15.01 33.16 -17.01
CA SER A 178 -14.66 34.18 -16.02
C SER A 178 -14.00 35.41 -16.66
N LEU A 179 -13.09 35.19 -17.62
CA LEU A 179 -12.41 36.28 -18.33
C LEU A 179 -13.36 37.13 -19.18
N PHE A 180 -14.45 36.56 -19.69
CA PHE A 180 -15.45 37.31 -20.44
C PHE A 180 -16.53 37.93 -19.54
N ALA A 181 -17.03 37.17 -18.56
CA ALA A 181 -18.11 37.62 -17.69
C ALA A 181 -17.68 38.76 -16.76
N LEU A 182 -16.45 38.73 -16.23
CA LEU A 182 -15.96 39.78 -15.33
C LEU A 182 -15.90 41.18 -15.97
N PRO A 183 -15.31 41.40 -17.16
CA PRO A 183 -15.31 42.71 -17.81
C PRO A 183 -16.69 43.14 -18.27
N VAL A 184 -17.55 42.22 -18.76
CA VAL A 184 -18.93 42.55 -19.14
C VAL A 184 -19.74 42.97 -17.92
N TYR A 185 -19.66 42.22 -16.82
CA TYR A 185 -20.30 42.56 -15.56
C TYR A 185 -19.76 43.88 -14.99
N GLY A 186 -18.44 44.09 -15.04
CA GLY A 186 -17.80 45.34 -14.64
C GLY A 186 -18.29 46.53 -15.47
N GLY A 187 -18.41 46.37 -16.79
CA GLY A 187 -18.93 47.38 -17.71
C GLY A 187 -20.40 47.72 -17.43
N ILE A 188 -21.26 46.71 -17.28
CA ILE A 188 -22.68 46.90 -16.94
C ILE A 188 -22.81 47.60 -15.58
N ARG A 189 -22.03 47.17 -14.57
CA ARG A 189 -22.05 47.78 -13.24
C ARG A 189 -21.59 49.23 -13.29
N LEU A 190 -20.54 49.55 -14.05
CA LEU A 190 -20.05 50.92 -14.21
C LEU A 190 -21.07 51.79 -14.96
N TYR A 191 -21.68 51.27 -16.03
CA TYR A 191 -22.73 51.96 -16.78
C TYR A 191 -23.90 52.37 -15.88
N ARG A 192 -24.46 51.42 -15.12
CA ARG A 192 -25.57 51.69 -14.18
C ARG A 192 -25.18 52.69 -13.09
N HIS A 193 -23.91 52.67 -12.66
CA HIS A 193 -23.40 53.63 -11.69
C HIS A 193 -23.26 55.05 -12.27
N CYS A 194 -22.80 55.18 -13.52
CA CYS A 194 -22.74 56.46 -14.23
C CYS A 194 -24.14 57.03 -14.50
N GLU A 195 -25.09 56.20 -14.91
CA GLU A 195 -26.49 56.58 -15.13
C GLU A 195 -27.16 57.07 -13.83
N GLY A 196 -26.92 56.38 -12.70
CA GLY A 196 -27.36 56.84 -11.37
C GLY A 196 -26.75 58.19 -10.97
N ARG A 197 -25.49 58.45 -11.34
CA ARG A 197 -24.87 59.78 -11.13
C ARG A 197 -25.43 60.86 -12.06
N GLN A 198 -25.83 60.52 -13.28
CA GLN A 198 -26.45 61.49 -14.22
C GLN A 198 -27.86 61.88 -13.77
N THR A 199 -28.70 60.90 -13.43
CA THR A 199 -30.06 61.14 -12.91
C THR A 199 -30.05 62.00 -11.64
N THR A 200 -29.17 61.73 -10.68
CA THR A 200 -29.01 62.58 -9.48
C THR A 200 -28.53 64.00 -9.80
N LYS A 201 -27.63 64.18 -10.77
CA LYS A 201 -27.23 65.53 -11.25
C LYS A 201 -28.39 66.27 -11.93
N ILE A 202 -29.22 65.57 -12.70
CA ILE A 202 -30.40 66.15 -13.37
C ILE A 202 -31.46 66.57 -12.34
N VAL A 203 -31.77 65.70 -11.37
CA VAL A 203 -32.71 66.00 -10.26
C VAL A 203 -32.21 67.17 -9.40
N ARG A 204 -30.89 67.31 -9.21
CA ARG A 204 -30.32 68.49 -8.51
C ARG A 204 -30.42 69.79 -9.34
N ARG A 205 -30.35 69.72 -10.67
CA ARG A 205 -30.51 70.90 -11.57
C ARG A 205 -31.98 71.30 -11.74
N HIS A 206 -32.88 70.31 -11.74
CA HIS A 206 -34.33 70.51 -11.83
C HIS A 206 -35.00 69.76 -10.66
N PRO A 207 -35.10 70.38 -9.48
CA PRO A 207 -35.84 69.79 -8.38
C PRO A 207 -37.30 69.64 -8.82
N PRO A 208 -37.91 68.45 -8.68
CA PRO A 208 -39.32 68.29 -8.98
C PRO A 208 -40.14 69.20 -8.05
N THR A 209 -40.91 70.11 -8.62
CA THR A 209 -41.89 70.93 -7.90
C THR A 209 -43.07 70.04 -7.54
N TYR A 210 -43.09 69.51 -6.32
CA TYR A 210 -44.24 68.82 -5.78
C TYR A 210 -45.29 69.88 -5.42
N HIS A 211 -46.39 69.94 -6.17
CA HIS A 211 -47.60 70.54 -5.65
C HIS A 211 -48.12 69.64 -4.52
N ILE A 212 -48.02 70.13 -3.29
CA ILE A 212 -48.65 69.51 -2.12
C ILE A 212 -50.16 69.83 -2.25
N PRO A 213 -51.04 68.86 -2.53
CA PRO A 213 -52.46 69.09 -2.32
C PRO A 213 -52.69 69.30 -0.83
N ASN A 214 -53.35 70.41 -0.51
CA ASN A 214 -53.69 70.82 0.84
C ASN A 214 -54.56 69.72 1.48
N ILE A 215 -53.97 68.92 2.38
CA ILE A 215 -54.73 68.01 3.23
C ILE A 215 -55.34 68.89 4.33
N SER A 216 -56.58 69.29 4.12
CA SER A 216 -57.42 69.94 5.12
C SER A 216 -57.55 68.99 6.32
N LEU A 217 -56.91 69.35 7.43
CA LEU A 217 -57.14 68.78 8.75
C LEU A 217 -58.60 69.03 9.16
N HIS A 218 -59.49 68.07 8.88
CA HIS A 218 -60.77 67.98 9.57
C HIS A 218 -60.58 67.10 10.82
N LEU A 219 -60.14 67.75 11.89
CA LEU A 219 -60.29 67.25 13.27
C LEU A 219 -61.76 67.39 13.65
N SER A 220 -62.56 66.34 13.46
CA SER A 220 -63.85 66.19 14.13
C SER A 220 -63.67 65.37 15.40
N HIS A 221 -63.46 66.07 16.51
CA HIS A 221 -63.78 65.59 17.85
C HIS A 221 -65.29 65.47 17.98
N SER A 222 -65.80 64.28 18.30
CA SER A 222 -66.95 64.10 19.21
C SER A 222 -67.31 62.62 19.37
N PHE A 223 -66.97 62.10 20.55
CA PHE A 223 -67.66 61.05 21.33
C PHE A 223 -69.19 61.29 21.39
N PRO A 224 -70.04 60.31 21.81
CA PRO A 224 -69.75 59.16 22.68
C PRO A 224 -70.08 57.76 22.12
#